data_AF-A0A378PHJ5-F1
#
_entry.id   AF-A0A378PHJ5-F1
#
_cell.length_a   1.000
_cell.length_b   1.000
_cell.length_c   1.000
_cell.angle_alpha   90.00
_cell.angle_beta   90.00
_cell.angle_gamma   90.00
#
_symmetry.space_group_name_H-M   'P 1'
#
loop_
_entity.id
_entity.type
_entity.pdbx_description
1 polymer ?
#
loop_
_entity_poly.entity_id
_entity_poly.type
_entity_poly.pdbx_seq_one_letter_code
_entity_poly.pdbx_strand_id
1 'polypeptide(L)'
;MTPWFITLPWLHYLDFTYNEVYHEARFEKDKRYYVLRLEKDLLDDWTITAINGRIKSKLGQRRILAFSTYTNAFAQFLIMIKIRYQHNYRLKILYSENIFSLHNLLFLLVSQKYANKTHAKSKRKPRSELSQNNCSTTVQNNLSHTKAFQLDLFF
;
A
#
# COMPACT_ATOMS: atom_id res chain seq x y z
N MET A 1 -22.35 12.12 -30.50
CA MET A 1 -21.48 11.14 -31.16
C MET A 1 -20.88 10.26 -30.08
N THR A 2 -21.33 9.02 -29.96
CA THR A 2 -20.71 8.06 -29.03
C THR A 2 -19.36 7.63 -29.62
N PRO A 3 -18.27 7.65 -28.82
CA PRO A 3 -16.97 7.29 -29.35
C PRO A 3 -16.88 5.79 -29.65
N TRP A 4 -16.24 5.45 -30.77
CA TRP A 4 -16.12 4.12 -31.37
C TRP A 4 -15.48 3.04 -30.47
N PHE A 5 -14.77 3.43 -29.42
CA PHE A 5 -14.19 2.49 -28.46
C PHE A 5 -15.17 2.05 -27.36
N ILE A 6 -16.29 2.76 -27.16
CA ILE A 6 -17.33 2.37 -26.18
C ILE A 6 -18.29 1.32 -26.77
N THR A 7 -18.34 1.20 -28.10
CA THR A 7 -19.22 0.26 -28.82
C THR A 7 -18.65 -1.16 -28.90
N LEU A 8 -17.53 -1.45 -28.25
CA LEU A 8 -16.96 -2.80 -28.22
C LEU A 8 -17.89 -3.71 -27.42
N PRO A 9 -18.43 -4.81 -27.99
CA PRO A 9 -19.41 -5.67 -27.33
C PRO A 9 -18.91 -6.23 -26.00
N TRP A 10 -17.60 -6.42 -25.88
CA TRP A 10 -16.98 -6.94 -24.67
C TRP A 10 -16.89 -5.90 -23.54
N LEU A 11 -16.91 -4.60 -23.85
CA LEU A 11 -16.83 -3.53 -22.85
C LEU A 11 -18.08 -3.48 -21.97
N HIS A 12 -19.23 -3.87 -22.52
CA HIS A 12 -20.48 -4.00 -21.77
C HIS A 12 -20.48 -5.14 -20.75
N TYR A 13 -19.58 -6.13 -20.89
CA TYR A 13 -19.39 -7.18 -19.88
C TYR A 13 -18.42 -6.77 -18.77
N LEU A 14 -17.70 -5.65 -18.91
CA LEU A 14 -16.91 -5.11 -17.82
C LEU A 14 -17.86 -4.39 -16.86
N ASP A 15 -18.14 -5.05 -15.75
CA ASP A 15 -18.88 -4.44 -14.66
C ASP A 15 -17.98 -3.45 -13.92
N PHE A 16 -18.05 -2.19 -14.33
CA PHE A 16 -17.36 -1.08 -13.67
C PHE A 16 -18.06 -0.62 -12.38
N THR A 17 -19.05 -1.38 -11.87
CA THR A 17 -19.67 -1.04 -10.60
C THR A 17 -18.63 -1.09 -9.49
N TYR A 18 -18.45 0.07 -8.87
CA TYR A 18 -17.60 0.21 -7.69
C TYR A 18 -18.34 -0.39 -6.50
N ASN A 19 -18.17 -1.70 -6.33
CA ASN A 19 -18.81 -2.42 -5.23
C ASN A 19 -17.95 -2.32 -3.98
N GLU A 20 -18.61 -2.01 -2.87
CA GLU A 20 -17.99 -2.05 -1.56
C GLU A 20 -17.88 -3.50 -1.12
N VAL A 21 -16.66 -4.04 -1.13
CA VAL A 21 -16.42 -5.48 -0.95
C VAL A 21 -15.37 -5.76 0.11
N TYR A 22 -15.35 -7.00 0.58
CA TYR A 22 -14.30 -7.50 1.44
C TYR A 22 -12.97 -7.63 0.69
N HIS A 23 -11.87 -7.27 1.36
CA HIS A 23 -10.51 -7.51 0.86
C HIS A 23 -9.63 -8.13 1.93
N GLU A 24 -8.75 -9.05 1.52
CA GLU A 24 -7.73 -9.61 2.40
C GLU A 24 -6.38 -9.66 1.72
N ALA A 25 -5.34 -9.26 2.44
CA ALA A 25 -3.97 -9.37 1.98
C ALA A 25 -3.08 -9.95 3.09
N ARG A 26 -2.34 -11.02 2.77
CA ARG A 26 -1.34 -11.61 3.65
C ARG A 26 0.05 -11.43 3.10
N PHE A 27 0.94 -11.02 3.98
CA PHE A 27 2.33 -10.73 3.72
C PHE A 27 3.22 -11.55 4.65
N GLU A 28 4.35 -12.02 4.13
CA GLU A 28 5.33 -12.77 4.91
C GLU A 28 6.75 -12.23 4.67
N LYS A 29 7.54 -12.22 5.74
CA LYS A 29 8.96 -11.87 5.71
C LYS A 29 9.68 -12.68 6.79
N ASP A 30 10.62 -13.52 6.38
CA ASP A 30 11.35 -14.43 7.25
C ASP A 30 10.42 -15.27 8.13
N LYS A 31 10.41 -15.04 9.46
CA LYS A 31 9.52 -15.70 10.43
C LYS A 31 8.34 -14.82 10.84
N ARG A 32 8.09 -13.69 10.18
CA ARG A 32 7.00 -12.76 10.50
C ARG A 32 5.91 -12.78 9.44
N TYR A 33 4.68 -12.60 9.88
CA TYR A 33 3.54 -12.42 8.99
C TYR A 33 2.80 -11.11 9.32
N TYR A 34 2.09 -10.62 8.33
CA TYR A 34 1.19 -9.48 8.43
C TYR A 34 -0.07 -9.76 7.61
N VAL A 35 -1.24 -9.59 8.19
CA VAL A 35 -2.53 -9.76 7.52
C VAL A 35 -3.29 -8.45 7.64
N LEU A 36 -3.90 -8.03 6.54
CA LEU A 36 -4.87 -6.95 6.47
C LEU A 36 -6.18 -7.52 5.99
N ARG A 37 -7.27 -7.12 6.63
CA ARG A 37 -8.64 -7.41 6.21
C ARG A 37 -9.42 -6.12 6.22
N LEU A 38 -10.09 -5.80 5.11
CA LEU A 38 -11.05 -4.72 5.01
C LEU A 38 -12.42 -5.36 4.96
N GLU A 39 -13.25 -5.08 5.96
CA GLU A 39 -14.57 -5.69 6.14
C GLU A 39 -15.59 -4.64 6.61
N LYS A 40 -16.85 -4.84 6.26
CA LYS A 40 -17.96 -4.02 6.77
C LYS A 40 -18.38 -4.57 8.13
N ASP A 41 -18.49 -3.69 9.12
CA ASP A 41 -18.98 -4.02 10.46
C ASP A 41 -20.52 -4.07 10.50
N LEU A 42 -21.07 -4.61 11.58
CA LEU A 42 -22.51 -4.75 11.82
C LEU A 42 -23.25 -3.41 11.90
N LEU A 43 -22.53 -2.31 12.13
CA LEU A 43 -23.05 -0.95 12.20
C LEU A 43 -22.92 -0.19 10.87
N ASP A 44 -22.71 -0.91 9.77
CA ASP A 44 -22.47 -0.36 8.43
C ASP A 44 -21.20 0.49 8.26
N ASP A 45 -20.40 0.63 9.31
CA ASP A 45 -19.05 1.20 9.24
C ASP A 45 -18.06 0.23 8.59
N TRP A 46 -16.94 0.75 8.12
CA TRP A 46 -15.87 -0.04 7.51
C TRP A 46 -14.71 -0.20 8.47
N THR A 47 -14.17 -1.40 8.57
CA THR A 47 -13.05 -1.69 9.47
C THR A 47 -11.88 -2.33 8.73
N ILE A 48 -10.68 -1.94 9.14
CA ILE A 48 -9.44 -2.61 8.75
C ILE A 48 -8.90 -3.37 9.97
N THR A 49 -8.94 -4.69 9.90
CA THR A 49 -8.30 -5.57 10.87
C THR A 49 -6.86 -5.86 10.41
N ALA A 50 -5.90 -5.32 11.16
CA ALA A 50 -4.47 -5.51 10.93
C ALA A 50 -3.88 -6.47 11.97
N ILE A 51 -3.38 -7.63 11.51
CA ILE A 51 -2.79 -8.65 12.36
C ILE A 51 -1.32 -8.78 12.02
N ASN A 52 -0.47 -8.82 13.04
CA ASN A 52 0.97 -9.06 12.86
C ASN A 52 1.46 -10.09 13.87
N GLY A 53 2.47 -10.87 13.50
CA GLY A 53 2.98 -11.88 14.42
C GLY A 53 4.13 -12.69 13.87
N ARG A 54 4.53 -13.70 14.63
CA ARG A 54 5.53 -14.68 14.22
C ARG A 54 4.83 -15.93 13.69
N ILE A 55 5.34 -16.47 12.58
CA ILE A 55 4.81 -17.68 11.96
C ILE A 55 4.98 -18.84 12.95
N LYS A 56 3.92 -19.64 13.14
CA LYS A 56 3.87 -20.77 14.09
C LYS A 56 4.15 -20.38 15.56
N SER A 57 3.79 -19.17 15.99
CA SER A 57 3.79 -18.78 17.41
C SER A 57 2.37 -18.71 17.98
N LYS A 58 2.27 -18.49 19.29
CA LYS A 58 1.03 -18.00 19.93
C LYS A 58 0.53 -16.73 19.24
N LEU A 59 -0.75 -16.41 19.45
CA LEU A 59 -1.50 -15.34 18.77
C LEU A 59 -0.68 -14.03 18.73
N GLY A 60 -0.63 -13.42 17.54
CA GLY A 60 0.09 -12.17 17.32
C GLY A 60 -0.65 -10.95 17.87
N GLN A 61 -0.20 -9.75 17.51
CA GLN A 61 -0.93 -8.52 17.82
C GLN A 61 -2.00 -8.26 16.77
N ARG A 62 -3.18 -7.82 17.22
CA ARG A 62 -4.28 -7.37 16.37
C ARG A 62 -4.57 -5.90 16.66
N ARG A 63 -4.84 -5.12 15.61
CA ARG A 63 -5.36 -3.76 15.68
C ARG A 63 -6.53 -3.65 14.72
N ILE A 64 -7.54 -2.88 15.12
CA ILE A 64 -8.73 -2.61 14.30
C ILE A 64 -8.79 -1.10 14.11
N LEU A 65 -9.02 -0.67 12.88
CA LEU A 65 -9.20 0.73 12.51
C LEU A 65 -10.61 0.88 11.94
N ALA A 66 -11.40 1.80 12.48
CA ALA A 66 -12.76 2.06 11.99
C ALA A 66 -12.77 3.28 11.07
N PHE A 67 -13.64 3.26 10.07
CA PHE A 67 -13.83 4.27 9.04
C PHE A 67 -15.32 4.38 8.72
N SER A 68 -15.81 5.60 8.52
CA SER A 68 -17.21 5.83 8.17
C SER A 68 -17.55 5.56 6.70
N THR A 69 -16.54 5.46 5.82
CA THR A 69 -16.74 5.25 4.38
C THR A 69 -15.78 4.21 3.83
N TYR A 70 -16.28 3.40 2.88
CA TYR A 70 -15.49 2.39 2.18
C TYR A 70 -14.29 2.99 1.45
N THR A 71 -14.48 4.12 0.77
CA THR A 71 -13.42 4.78 -0.01
C THR A 71 -12.21 5.17 0.86
N ASN A 72 -12.46 5.71 2.06
CA ASN A 72 -11.40 6.06 3.00
C ASN A 72 -10.69 4.82 3.56
N ALA A 73 -11.47 3.79 3.91
CA ALA A 73 -10.94 2.52 4.38
C ALA A 73 -10.09 1.84 3.30
N PHE A 74 -10.57 1.78 2.06
CA PHE A 74 -9.87 1.20 0.93
C PHE A 74 -8.58 1.96 0.60
N ALA A 75 -8.62 3.30 0.60
CA ALA A 75 -7.42 4.11 0.43
C ALA A 75 -6.37 3.80 1.51
N GLN A 76 -6.78 3.68 2.79
CA GLN A 76 -5.85 3.28 3.85
C GLN A 76 -5.34 1.86 3.69
N PHE A 77 -6.19 0.92 3.29
CA PHE A 77 -5.79 -0.45 3.00
C PHE A 77 -4.67 -0.49 1.95
N LEU A 78 -4.81 0.27 0.86
CA LEU A 78 -3.77 0.42 -0.18
C LEU A 78 -2.47 1.00 0.38
N ILE A 79 -2.54 2.03 1.24
CA ILE A 79 -1.37 2.62 1.89
C ILE A 79 -0.65 1.58 2.77
N MET A 80 -1.40 0.82 3.56
CA MET A 80 -0.82 -0.20 4.44
C MET A 80 -0.12 -1.31 3.64
N ILE A 81 -0.73 -1.74 2.52
CA ILE A 81 -0.13 -2.67 1.56
C ILE A 81 1.17 -2.10 0.99
N LYS A 82 1.14 -0.86 0.50
CA LYS A 82 2.30 -0.15 -0.04
C LYS A 82 3.46 -0.13 0.96
N ILE A 83 3.18 0.18 2.23
CA ILE A 83 4.17 0.16 3.30
C ILE A 83 4.77 -1.25 3.46
N ARG A 84 3.96 -2.31 3.46
CA ARG A 84 4.50 -3.68 3.56
C ARG A 84 5.43 -4.03 2.40
N TYR A 85 5.09 -3.62 1.19
CA TYR A 85 5.94 -3.79 0.02
C TYR A 85 7.27 -3.05 0.14
N GLN A 86 7.25 -1.79 0.60
CA GLN A 86 8.46 -1.00 0.85
C GLN A 86 9.37 -1.65 1.90
N HIS A 87 8.79 -2.34 2.89
CA HIS A 87 9.55 -3.09 3.89
C HIS A 87 10.01 -4.50 3.44
N ASN A 88 9.89 -4.81 2.14
CA ASN A 88 10.28 -6.07 1.53
C ASN A 88 9.52 -7.30 2.09
N TYR A 89 8.26 -7.11 2.47
CA TYR A 89 7.38 -8.26 2.70
C TYR A 89 6.92 -8.84 1.36
N ARG A 90 6.82 -10.17 1.28
CA ARG A 90 6.28 -10.87 0.12
C ARG A 90 4.78 -11.07 0.30
N LEU A 91 3.99 -10.62 -0.67
CA LEU A 91 2.57 -10.95 -0.73
C LEU A 91 2.39 -12.45 -0.97
N LYS A 92 1.56 -13.08 -0.14
CA LYS A 92 1.28 -14.52 -0.13
C LYS A 92 -0.17 -14.83 -0.48
N ILE A 93 -1.10 -14.05 0.06
CA ILE A 93 -2.53 -14.18 -0.22
C ILE A 93 -3.01 -12.79 -0.58
N LEU A 94 -3.79 -12.72 -1.64
CA LEU A 94 -4.59 -11.56 -1.96
C LEU A 94 -5.96 -12.06 -2.38
N TYR A 95 -6.99 -11.58 -1.69
CA TYR A 95 -8.38 -11.90 -1.96
C TYR A 95 -9.16 -10.60 -2.07
N SER A 96 -10.03 -10.56 -3.06
CA SER A 96 -11.05 -9.54 -3.25
C SER A 96 -12.15 -10.19 -4.06
N GLU A 97 -13.40 -9.90 -3.71
CA GLU A 97 -14.56 -10.39 -4.44
C GLU A 97 -14.67 -9.76 -5.84
N ASN A 98 -13.99 -8.64 -6.07
CA ASN A 98 -13.99 -7.94 -7.36
C ASN A 98 -12.63 -8.06 -8.07
N ILE A 99 -12.65 -8.64 -9.28
CA ILE A 99 -11.48 -8.84 -10.15
C ILE A 99 -10.76 -7.53 -10.47
N PHE A 100 -11.49 -6.42 -10.68
CA PHE A 100 -10.87 -5.13 -10.99
C PHE A 100 -10.09 -4.57 -9.80
N SER A 101 -10.56 -4.81 -8.58
CA SER A 101 -9.86 -4.42 -7.36
C SER A 101 -8.53 -5.17 -7.23
N LEU A 102 -8.50 -6.46 -7.56
CA LEU A 102 -7.27 -7.25 -7.62
C LEU A 102 -6.30 -6.70 -8.67
N HIS A 103 -6.80 -6.37 -9.86
CA HIS A 103 -5.98 -5.87 -10.95
C HIS A 103 -5.33 -4.52 -10.61
N ASN A 104 -6.12 -3.57 -10.09
CA ASN A 104 -5.62 -2.26 -9.65
C ASN A 104 -4.55 -2.41 -8.55
N LEU A 105 -4.78 -3.32 -7.61
CA LEU A 105 -3.79 -3.61 -6.57
C LEU A 105 -2.52 -4.20 -7.17
N LEU A 106 -2.61 -5.21 -8.03
CA LEU A 106 -1.45 -5.83 -8.66
C LEU A 106 -0.66 -4.84 -9.51
N PHE A 107 -1.34 -3.97 -10.26
CA PHE A 107 -0.72 -2.91 -11.05
C PHE A 107 0.06 -1.91 -10.17
N LEU A 108 -0.53 -1.48 -9.06
CA LEU A 108 0.12 -0.59 -8.09
C LEU A 108 1.42 -1.21 -7.53
N LEU A 109 1.42 -2.53 -7.33
CA LEU A 109 2.55 -3.27 -6.79
C LEU A 109 3.65 -3.51 -7.81
N VAL A 110 3.27 -3.79 -9.06
CA VAL A 110 4.19 -4.00 -10.18
C VAL A 110 4.89 -2.69 -10.56
N SER A 111 4.14 -1.60 -10.73
CA SER A 111 4.69 -0.28 -11.06
C SER A 111 5.73 0.20 -10.04
N GLN A 112 5.50 -0.07 -8.75
CA GLN A 112 6.43 0.31 -7.69
C GLN A 112 7.75 -0.45 -7.71
N LYS A 113 7.75 -1.73 -8.10
CA LYS A 113 8.97 -2.52 -8.27
C LYS A 113 9.88 -1.94 -9.37
N TYR A 114 9.28 -1.37 -10.41
CA TYR A 114 10.03 -0.68 -11.46
C TYR A 114 10.58 0.67 -10.99
N ALA A 115 9.80 1.48 -10.28
CA ALA A 115 10.26 2.77 -9.74
C ALA A 115 11.43 2.65 -8.74
N ASN A 116 11.40 1.65 -7.85
CA ASN A 116 12.48 1.45 -6.87
C ASN A 116 13.80 1.01 -7.52
N LYS A 117 13.76 0.31 -8.67
CA LYS A 117 14.96 -0.09 -9.42
C LYS A 117 15.64 1.10 -10.10
N THR A 118 14.87 2.07 -10.62
CA THR A 118 15.40 3.28 -11.25
C THR A 118 16.09 4.18 -10.23
N HIS A 119 15.53 4.33 -9.02
CA HIS A 119 16.18 5.09 -7.95
C HIS A 119 17.43 4.42 -7.36
N ALA A 120 17.49 3.08 -7.33
CA ALA A 120 18.67 2.35 -6.84
C ALA A 120 19.90 2.49 -7.77
N LYS A 121 19.70 2.81 -9.05
CA LYS A 121 20.80 3.04 -10.02
C LYS A 121 21.35 4.47 -10.01
N SER A 122 20.67 5.42 -9.35
CA SER A 122 21.06 6.85 -9.33
C SER A 122 21.81 7.28 -8.06
N LYS A 123 22.64 6.39 -7.51
CA LYS A 123 23.62 6.75 -6.45
C LYS A 123 24.96 6.05 -6.68
N ARG A 124 25.61 6.34 -7.81
CA ARG A 124 27.08 6.29 -7.88
C ARG A 124 27.58 7.73 -7.77
N LYS A 125 28.02 8.13 -6.57
CA LYS A 125 28.83 9.35 -6.41
C LYS A 125 30.16 9.14 -7.15
N PRO A 126 30.66 10.12 -7.92
CA PRO A 126 32.07 10.12 -8.28
C PRO A 126 32.89 10.34 -7.01
N ARG A 127 33.95 9.53 -6.87
CA ARG A 127 34.98 9.66 -5.85
C ARG A 127 35.88 10.83 -6.24
N SER A 128 35.86 11.91 -5.46
CA SER A 128 36.94 12.89 -5.42
C SER A 128 37.52 12.90 -4.01
N GLU A 129 38.84 12.79 -3.94
CA GLU A 129 39.63 12.78 -2.72
C GLU A 129 39.95 14.21 -2.26
N LEU A 130 40.06 14.34 -0.93
CA LEU A 130 40.86 15.29 -0.14
C LEU A 130 40.44 16.78 -0.08
N SER A 131 39.98 17.21 1.11
CA SER A 131 40.67 18.24 1.93
C SER A 131 39.87 18.58 3.20
N GLN A 132 40.37 18.09 4.33
CA GLN A 132 40.61 18.81 5.60
C GLN A 132 39.67 19.95 6.11
N ASN A 133 39.13 19.71 7.33
CA ASN A 133 39.21 20.57 8.55
C ASN A 133 37.90 21.05 9.23
N ASN A 134 37.79 20.64 10.52
CA ASN A 134 37.30 21.31 11.75
C ASN A 134 35.76 21.49 11.97
N CYS A 135 35.19 20.88 13.02
CA CYS A 135 34.90 21.42 14.38
C CYS A 135 33.68 22.38 14.39
N SER A 136 32.61 22.33 15.20
CA SER A 136 32.32 21.75 16.53
C SER A 136 30.80 21.47 16.70
N THR A 137 30.46 20.84 17.82
CA THR A 137 29.17 20.43 18.40
C THR A 137 28.18 21.57 18.73
N THR A 138 26.87 21.37 18.54
CA THR A 138 25.80 21.79 19.49
C THR A 138 24.52 20.97 19.31
N VAL A 139 23.74 20.87 20.39
CA VAL A 139 22.71 19.86 20.72
C VAL A 139 21.30 20.48 20.77
N GLN A 140 20.29 19.65 20.50
CA GLN A 140 18.87 19.66 20.96
C GLN A 140 17.69 20.23 20.13
N ASN A 141 16.72 19.31 19.97
CA ASN A 141 15.27 19.38 20.16
C ASN A 141 14.28 19.73 19.03
N ASN A 142 13.48 18.69 18.72
CA ASN A 142 12.02 18.63 18.55
C ASN A 142 11.30 19.70 17.71
N LEU A 143 10.69 19.29 16.59
CA LEU A 143 9.23 19.36 16.45
C LEU A 143 8.73 18.56 15.24
N SER A 144 7.63 17.86 15.48
CA SER A 144 6.74 17.19 14.53
C SER A 144 6.35 18.04 13.32
N HIS A 145 6.46 17.46 12.12
CA HIS A 145 5.50 17.72 11.05
C HIS A 145 5.38 16.48 10.16
N THR A 146 4.29 15.75 10.35
CA THR A 146 3.74 14.81 9.38
C THR A 146 3.49 15.55 8.07
N LYS A 147 4.34 15.32 7.07
CA LYS A 147 4.04 15.75 5.70
C LYS A 147 2.96 14.83 5.15
N ALA A 148 1.74 15.34 5.07
CA ALA A 148 0.69 14.81 4.22
C ALA A 148 1.25 14.75 2.78
N PHE A 149 1.42 13.54 2.25
CA PHE A 149 1.73 13.33 0.84
C PHE A 149 0.42 13.35 0.07
N GLN A 150 0.14 14.50 -0.53
CA GLN A 150 -0.92 14.73 -1.50
C GLN A 150 -0.66 13.82 -2.72
N LEU A 151 -1.61 12.94 -3.01
CA LEU A 151 -1.58 12.08 -4.20
C LEU A 151 -2.25 12.84 -5.33
N ASP A 152 -1.46 13.32 -6.29
CA ASP A 152 -1.98 13.72 -7.59
C ASP A 152 -2.37 12.45 -8.37
N LEU A 153 -3.65 12.09 -8.28
CA LEU A 153 -4.28 11.15 -9.21
C LEU A 153 -4.54 11.91 -10.52
N PHE A 154 -3.75 11.62 -11.56
CA PHE A 154 -4.20 11.86 -12.92
C PHE A 154 -5.05 10.67 -13.37
N PHE A 155 -6.23 11.03 -13.89
CA PHE A 155 -7.30 10.16 -14.40
C PHE A 155 -6.81 9.04 -15.34
#